data_AF-A0A3M8EN98-F1
#
_entry.id   AF-A0A3M8EN98-F1
#
_cell.length_a   1.000
_cell.length_b   1.000
_cell.length_c   1.000
_cell.angle_alpha   90.00
_cell.angle_beta   90.00
_cell.angle_gamma   90.00
#
_symmetry.space_group_name_H-M   'P 1'
#
loop_
_entity.id
_entity.type
_entity.pdbx_description
1 polymer ?
#
loop_
_entity_poly.entity_id
_entity_poly.type
_entity_poly.pdbx_seq_one_letter_code
_entity_poly.pdbx_strand_id
1 'polypeptide(L)'
;MSNAPFPFVEIPEHLKEIIGVPDPGTRLYRAYGTEADGSKWSDAVFDICHGDGAVSPGGVAMYARVSRPGVHKKLKTGGLTGFVFHVTTDSLFFKGKKKLSANATFYCYIPVSECKAWARELSEKRDKAELTKEVMGDGNYNDMYLDNPPKHLKEKLKAEQKKGLK
;
A
#
# COMPACT_ATOMS: atom_id res chain seq x y z
N MET A 1 -23.03 7.91 18.71
CA MET A 1 -21.79 7.40 18.07
C MET A 1 -22.24 6.69 16.81
N SER A 2 -21.71 7.03 15.63
CA SER A 2 -22.09 6.25 14.44
C SER A 2 -21.31 4.93 14.49
N ASN A 3 -21.99 3.84 14.77
CA ASN A 3 -21.48 2.46 14.64
C ASN A 3 -21.30 2.05 13.16
N ALA A 4 -21.02 3.02 12.28
CA ALA A 4 -20.82 2.73 10.87
C ALA A 4 -19.48 1.99 10.73
N PRO A 5 -19.44 0.88 9.97
CA PRO A 5 -18.20 0.17 9.71
C PRO A 5 -17.19 1.10 9.02
N PHE A 6 -15.89 0.83 9.23
CA PHE A 6 -14.83 1.59 8.56
C PHE A 6 -14.99 1.51 7.04
N PRO A 7 -14.94 2.65 6.31
CA PRO A 7 -15.31 2.71 4.90
C PRO A 7 -14.15 2.25 4.01
N PHE A 8 -13.78 0.98 4.11
CA PHE A 8 -12.77 0.42 3.22
C PHE A 8 -13.22 0.49 1.77
N VAL A 9 -12.31 0.88 0.88
CA VAL A 9 -12.59 0.84 -0.56
C VAL A 9 -12.86 -0.59 -1.01
N GLU A 10 -13.87 -0.76 -1.87
CA GLU A 10 -14.15 -2.03 -2.53
C GLU A 10 -13.30 -2.15 -3.79
N ILE A 11 -12.76 -3.34 -4.05
CA ILE A 11 -11.94 -3.59 -5.24
C ILE A 11 -12.80 -4.26 -6.31
N PRO A 12 -13.10 -3.58 -7.43
CA PRO A 12 -13.82 -4.18 -8.55
C PRO A 12 -13.07 -5.40 -9.10
N GLU A 13 -13.80 -6.46 -9.44
CA GLU A 13 -13.21 -7.74 -9.90
C GLU A 13 -12.25 -7.54 -11.07
N HIS A 14 -12.63 -6.71 -12.04
CA HIS A 14 -11.86 -6.43 -13.25
C HIS A 14 -10.55 -5.66 -13.00
N LEU A 15 -10.36 -5.06 -11.81
CA LEU A 15 -9.13 -4.34 -11.44
C LEU A 15 -8.19 -5.18 -10.58
N LYS A 16 -8.62 -6.32 -10.03
CA LYS A 16 -7.81 -7.17 -9.15
C LYS A 16 -6.52 -7.65 -9.82
N GLU A 17 -6.57 -7.97 -11.10
CA GLU A 17 -5.38 -8.37 -11.87
C GLU A 17 -4.37 -7.23 -12.04
N ILE A 18 -4.82 -5.97 -12.00
CA ILE A 18 -3.97 -4.79 -12.17
C ILE A 18 -3.33 -4.40 -10.84
N ILE A 19 -4.13 -4.29 -9.77
CA ILE A 19 -3.64 -3.81 -8.47
C ILE A 19 -2.96 -4.91 -7.62
N GLY A 20 -3.16 -6.18 -7.98
CA GLY A 20 -2.62 -7.34 -7.28
C GLY A 20 -3.56 -7.91 -6.21
N VAL A 21 -3.01 -8.84 -5.43
CA VAL A 21 -3.70 -9.55 -4.33
C VAL A 21 -3.18 -8.97 -3.01
N PRO A 22 -4.03 -8.80 -1.98
CA PRO A 22 -3.58 -8.23 -0.72
C PRO A 22 -2.65 -9.20 0.03
N ASP A 23 -1.66 -8.65 0.73
CA ASP A 23 -0.79 -9.43 1.62
C ASP A 23 -1.67 -10.09 2.71
N PRO A 24 -1.43 -11.37 3.07
CA PRO A 24 -2.25 -12.08 4.06
C PRO A 24 -2.43 -11.31 5.37
N GLY A 25 -3.68 -11.19 5.82
CA GLY A 25 -4.02 -10.48 7.06
C GLY A 25 -3.96 -8.95 6.96
N THR A 26 -3.80 -8.40 5.75
CA THR A 26 -3.73 -6.96 5.51
C THR A 26 -4.70 -6.53 4.40
N ARG A 27 -4.69 -5.24 4.09
CA ARG A 27 -5.28 -4.66 2.88
C ARG A 27 -4.22 -3.99 2.01
N LEU A 28 -3.00 -4.52 2.03
CA LEU A 28 -1.88 -4.07 1.21
C LEU A 28 -1.83 -4.84 -0.11
N TYR A 29 -2.31 -4.22 -1.17
CA TYR A 29 -2.31 -4.77 -2.53
C TYR A 29 -0.99 -4.44 -3.21
N ARG A 30 -0.30 -5.45 -3.74
CA ARG A 30 1.00 -5.27 -4.37
C ARG A 30 0.99 -5.70 -5.83
N ALA A 31 1.36 -4.77 -6.69
CA ALA A 31 1.57 -4.98 -8.11
C ALA A 31 3.04 -4.75 -8.49
N TYR A 32 3.46 -5.38 -9.58
CA TYR A 32 4.82 -5.32 -10.08
C TYR A 32 4.77 -5.11 -11.60
N GLY A 33 5.59 -4.21 -12.11
CA GLY A 33 5.61 -3.95 -13.55
C GLY A 33 6.77 -3.06 -13.95
N THR A 34 6.84 -2.72 -15.22
CA THR A 34 7.77 -1.72 -15.74
C THR A 34 7.29 -0.30 -15.43
N GLU A 35 8.09 0.72 -15.70
CA GLU A 35 7.61 2.12 -15.58
C GLU A 35 6.41 2.39 -16.49
N ALA A 36 6.36 1.77 -17.68
CA ALA A 36 5.24 1.91 -18.60
C ALA A 36 3.92 1.37 -18.01
N ASP A 37 3.99 0.29 -17.22
CA ASP A 37 2.83 -0.31 -16.55
C ASP A 37 2.31 0.55 -15.39
N GLY A 38 3.15 1.45 -14.86
CA GLY A 38 2.83 2.28 -13.69
C GLY A 38 1.67 3.26 -13.93
N SER A 39 1.50 3.75 -15.16
CA SER A 39 0.39 4.62 -15.54
C SER A 39 -0.96 3.90 -15.43
N LYS A 40 -1.09 2.76 -16.12
CA LYS A 40 -2.26 1.88 -16.05
C LYS A 40 -2.60 1.45 -14.61
N TRP A 41 -1.57 1.14 -13.82
CA TRP A 41 -1.77 0.81 -12.41
C TRP A 41 -2.31 2.00 -11.60
N SER A 42 -1.74 3.20 -11.82
CA SER A 42 -2.17 4.41 -11.11
C SER A 42 -3.61 4.79 -11.47
N ASP A 43 -3.98 4.70 -12.75
CA ASP A 43 -5.36 4.95 -13.20
C ASP A 43 -6.35 3.99 -12.54
N ALA A 44 -6.02 2.70 -12.43
CA ALA A 44 -6.85 1.71 -11.73
C ALA A 44 -7.00 2.05 -10.23
N VAL A 45 -5.92 2.50 -9.57
CA VAL A 45 -5.99 2.93 -8.17
C VAL A 45 -6.90 4.15 -8.02
N PHE A 46 -6.82 5.13 -8.91
CA PHE A 46 -7.65 6.33 -8.83
C PHE A 46 -9.13 6.05 -9.17
N ASP A 47 -9.41 5.10 -10.06
CA ASP A 47 -10.77 4.61 -10.29
C ASP A 47 -11.37 4.00 -9.01
N ILE A 48 -10.59 3.16 -8.31
CA ILE A 48 -10.97 2.55 -7.01
C ILE A 48 -11.19 3.60 -5.92
N CYS A 49 -10.32 4.61 -5.85
CA CYS A 49 -10.39 5.62 -4.79
C CYS A 49 -11.49 6.67 -5.02
N HIS A 50 -12.14 6.64 -6.19
CA HIS A 50 -13.22 7.54 -6.57
C HIS A 50 -12.84 9.02 -6.39
N GLY A 51 -13.85 9.92 -6.37
CA GLY A 51 -13.65 11.37 -6.36
C GLY A 51 -12.91 11.96 -5.14
N ASP A 52 -12.66 11.18 -4.08
CA ASP A 52 -11.83 11.60 -2.95
C ASP A 52 -10.33 11.50 -3.25
N GLY A 53 -9.94 10.64 -4.20
CA GLY A 53 -8.56 10.40 -4.59
C GLY A 53 -7.75 9.61 -3.55
N ALA A 54 -6.44 9.59 -3.75
CA ALA A 54 -5.49 8.88 -2.89
C ALA A 54 -4.25 9.72 -2.59
N VAL A 55 -3.55 9.38 -1.52
CA VAL A 55 -2.32 10.06 -1.10
C VAL A 55 -1.21 9.07 -0.79
N SER A 56 0.03 9.56 -0.84
CA SER A 56 1.19 8.81 -0.38
C SER A 56 1.17 8.61 1.15
N PRO A 57 1.98 7.68 1.71
CA PRO A 57 2.09 7.53 3.16
C PRO A 57 2.38 8.83 3.92
N GLY A 58 3.17 9.73 3.33
CA GLY A 58 3.42 11.06 3.90
C GLY A 58 2.18 11.96 3.90
N GLY A 59 1.34 11.86 2.87
CA GLY A 59 0.10 12.62 2.76
C GLY A 59 -0.96 12.22 3.80
N VAL A 60 -0.94 10.98 4.31
CA VAL A 60 -1.87 10.53 5.37
C VAL A 60 -1.76 11.42 6.62
N ALA A 61 -0.55 11.90 6.94
CA ALA A 61 -0.31 12.78 8.08
C ALA A 61 -1.11 14.09 8.00
N MET A 62 -1.41 14.58 6.78
CA MET A 62 -2.20 15.80 6.58
C MET A 62 -3.67 15.61 6.94
N TYR A 63 -4.20 14.39 6.89
CA TYR A 63 -5.59 14.08 7.22
C TYR A 63 -5.75 13.61 8.66
N ALA A 64 -4.95 12.61 9.08
CA ALA A 64 -5.14 11.93 10.36
C ALA A 64 -4.20 12.42 11.47
N ARG A 65 -3.27 13.35 11.17
CA ARG A 65 -2.27 13.89 12.13
C ARG A 65 -1.43 12.78 12.80
N VAL A 66 -1.01 11.81 11.99
CA VAL A 66 -0.25 10.64 12.41
C VAL A 66 1.21 10.70 11.98
N SER A 67 2.05 9.92 12.65
CA SER A 67 3.45 9.72 12.23
C SER A 67 3.57 8.68 11.11
N ARG A 68 4.68 8.70 10.37
CA ARG A 68 5.01 7.65 9.37
C ARG A 68 4.98 6.23 9.98
N PRO A 69 5.60 5.95 11.15
CA PRO A 69 5.47 4.65 11.80
C PRO A 69 4.02 4.28 12.14
N GLY A 70 3.19 5.26 12.53
CA GLY A 70 1.75 5.07 12.72
C GLY A 70 1.04 4.58 11.45
N VAL A 71 1.30 5.25 10.32
CA VAL A 71 0.78 4.86 9.00
C VAL A 71 1.23 3.44 8.64
N HIS A 72 2.52 3.15 8.76
CA HIS A 72 3.08 1.84 8.45
C HIS A 72 2.45 0.73 9.30
N LYS A 73 2.29 0.97 10.61
CA LYS A 73 1.63 0.00 11.50
C LYS A 73 0.19 -0.24 11.08
N LYS A 74 -0.60 0.82 10.86
CA LYS A 74 -2.02 0.70 10.47
C LYS A 74 -2.18 -0.06 9.15
N LEU A 75 -1.28 0.13 8.18
CA LEU A 75 -1.22 -0.65 6.93
C LEU A 75 -0.87 -2.13 7.18
N LYS A 76 0.21 -2.40 7.95
CA LYS A 76 0.67 -3.76 8.27
C LYS A 76 -0.36 -4.58 9.06
N THR A 77 -1.27 -3.92 9.78
CA THR A 77 -2.34 -4.58 10.53
C THR A 77 -3.69 -4.59 9.79
N GLY A 78 -3.73 -4.19 8.52
CA GLY A 78 -4.95 -4.18 7.71
C GLY A 78 -5.98 -3.12 8.11
N GLY A 79 -5.59 -2.13 8.91
CA GLY A 79 -6.45 -1.01 9.32
C GLY A 79 -6.57 0.11 8.29
N LEU A 80 -5.82 0.01 7.18
CA LEU A 80 -5.93 0.86 6.00
C LEU A 80 -5.67 0.00 4.75
N THR A 81 -6.35 0.34 3.67
CA THR A 81 -6.01 -0.12 2.32
C THR A 81 -4.80 0.64 1.80
N GLY A 82 -3.83 -0.08 1.27
CA GLY A 82 -2.70 0.52 0.56
C GLY A 82 -2.43 -0.20 -0.74
N PHE A 83 -2.27 0.56 -1.81
CA PHE A 83 -1.85 0.05 -3.12
C PHE A 83 -0.37 0.33 -3.28
N VAL A 84 0.42 -0.70 -3.52
CA VAL A 84 1.87 -0.59 -3.71
C VAL A 84 2.25 -1.12 -5.09
N PHE A 85 2.94 -0.30 -5.88
CA PHE A 85 3.53 -0.71 -7.14
C PHE A 85 5.04 -0.73 -7.04
N HIS A 86 5.66 -1.86 -7.36
CA HIS A 86 7.12 -1.96 -7.44
C HIS A 86 7.57 -1.99 -8.89
N VAL A 87 8.41 -1.03 -9.27
CA VAL A 87 9.03 -1.01 -10.59
C VAL A 87 10.06 -2.15 -10.70
N THR A 88 10.00 -2.86 -11.81
CA THR A 88 10.90 -3.93 -12.21
C THR A 88 11.73 -3.48 -13.40
N THR A 89 13.00 -3.90 -13.44
CA THR A 89 13.91 -3.67 -14.56
C THR A 89 14.58 -4.97 -14.97
N ASP A 90 15.01 -5.06 -16.22
CA ASP A 90 15.74 -6.24 -16.68
C ASP A 90 17.13 -6.29 -16.05
N SER A 91 17.50 -7.48 -15.57
CA SER A 91 18.83 -7.72 -15.04
C SER A 91 19.84 -7.86 -16.17
N LEU A 92 20.72 -6.87 -16.30
CA LEU A 92 21.90 -6.92 -17.18
C LEU A 92 22.83 -8.10 -16.84
N PHE A 93 22.92 -8.48 -15.56
CA PHE A 93 23.81 -9.56 -15.08
C PHE A 93 23.22 -10.96 -15.21
N PHE A 94 21.89 -11.09 -15.37
CA PHE A 94 21.22 -12.39 -15.37
C PHE A 94 20.31 -12.57 -16.60
N LYS A 95 20.89 -12.44 -17.81
CA LYS A 95 20.24 -12.74 -19.11
C LYS A 95 18.76 -12.28 -19.18
N GLY A 96 18.48 -11.01 -18.90
CA GLY A 96 17.13 -10.44 -19.08
C GLY A 96 16.08 -10.87 -18.05
N LYS A 97 16.47 -11.53 -16.94
CA LYS A 97 15.52 -11.77 -15.85
C LYS A 97 15.10 -10.45 -15.21
N LYS A 98 13.80 -10.19 -15.12
CA LYS A 98 13.24 -9.04 -14.39
C LYS A 98 13.63 -9.10 -12.91
N LYS A 99 14.25 -8.04 -12.41
CA LYS A 99 14.55 -7.80 -10.99
C LYS A 99 13.81 -6.56 -10.51
N LEU A 100 13.64 -6.40 -9.21
CA LEU A 100 13.23 -5.09 -8.66
C LEU A 100 14.26 -4.04 -9.08
N SER A 101 13.79 -2.86 -9.48
CA SER A 101 14.69 -1.77 -9.84
C SER A 101 15.63 -1.50 -8.68
N ALA A 102 16.93 -1.35 -8.97
CA ALA A 102 17.85 -0.83 -7.98
C ALA A 102 17.37 0.58 -7.61
N ASN A 103 17.29 0.87 -6.31
CA ASN A 103 16.69 2.08 -5.71
C ASN A 103 15.19 2.01 -5.38
N ALA A 104 14.55 0.84 -5.48
CA ALA A 104 13.20 0.62 -4.97
C ALA A 104 12.23 1.73 -5.40
N THR A 105 12.19 2.06 -6.69
CA THR A 105 11.15 2.95 -7.21
C THR A 105 9.82 2.26 -7.00
N PHE A 106 9.16 2.61 -5.90
CA PHE A 106 7.86 2.11 -5.54
C PHE A 106 6.91 3.27 -5.34
N TYR A 107 5.68 3.05 -5.75
CA TYR A 107 4.59 3.98 -5.54
C TYR A 107 3.67 3.38 -4.49
N CYS A 108 3.20 4.21 -3.57
CA CYS A 108 2.21 3.79 -2.59
C CYS A 108 1.10 4.83 -2.51
N TYR A 109 -0.13 4.36 -2.66
CA TYR A 109 -1.33 5.17 -2.58
C TYR A 109 -2.29 4.60 -1.53
N ILE A 110 -2.84 5.48 -0.72
CA ILE A 110 -3.80 5.19 0.36
C ILE A 110 -5.06 6.03 0.11
N PRO A 111 -6.27 5.45 0.11
CA PRO A 111 -7.49 6.18 -0.15
C PRO A 111 -7.71 7.33 0.85
N VAL A 112 -8.07 8.51 0.33
CA VAL A 112 -8.35 9.70 1.16
C VAL A 112 -9.60 9.48 2.03
N SER A 113 -10.60 8.75 1.54
CA SER A 113 -11.81 8.37 2.28
C SER A 113 -11.46 7.64 3.59
N GLU A 114 -10.54 6.67 3.53
CA GLU A 114 -10.05 5.93 4.69
C GLU A 114 -9.19 6.79 5.61
N CYS A 115 -8.40 7.72 5.06
CA CYS A 115 -7.63 8.68 5.86
C CYS A 115 -8.55 9.60 6.69
N LYS A 116 -9.63 10.11 6.06
CA LYS A 116 -10.66 10.94 6.73
C LYS A 116 -11.40 10.13 7.81
N ALA A 117 -11.74 8.88 7.52
CA ALA A 117 -12.37 7.99 8.49
C ALA A 117 -11.46 7.74 9.69
N TRP A 118 -10.17 7.49 9.45
CA TRP A 118 -9.19 7.31 10.53
C TRP A 118 -9.02 8.58 11.37
N ALA A 119 -8.96 9.76 10.74
CA ALA A 119 -8.94 11.03 11.46
C ALA A 119 -10.12 11.17 12.42
N ARG A 120 -11.30 10.72 12.00
CA ARG A 120 -12.51 10.71 12.83
C ARG A 120 -12.40 9.71 13.99
N GLU A 121 -11.94 8.48 13.75
CA GLU A 121 -11.70 7.50 14.82
C GLU A 121 -10.76 8.06 15.90
N LEU A 122 -9.67 8.71 15.48
CA LEU A 122 -8.69 9.32 16.39
C LEU A 122 -9.32 10.48 17.19
N SER A 123 -10.18 11.30 16.57
CA SER A 123 -10.85 12.41 17.25
C SER A 123 -11.86 11.97 18.30
N GLU A 124 -12.48 10.80 18.10
CA GLU A 124 -13.48 10.24 19.03
C GLU A 124 -12.82 9.42 20.15
N LYS A 125 -11.52 9.12 20.05
CA LYS A 125 -10.79 8.31 21.03
C LYS A 125 -10.52 9.08 22.32
N ARG A 126 -11.06 8.57 23.44
CA ARG A 126 -10.93 9.18 24.78
C ARG A 126 -9.64 8.81 25.51
N ASP A 127 -9.14 7.61 25.27
CA ASP A 127 -7.91 7.13 25.89
C ASP A 127 -6.68 7.75 25.20
N LYS A 128 -5.97 8.63 25.93
CA LYS A 128 -4.79 9.34 25.43
C LYS A 128 -3.59 8.42 25.20
N ALA A 129 -3.43 7.36 25.99
CA ALA A 129 -2.33 6.42 25.84
C ALA A 129 -2.52 5.59 24.57
N GLU A 130 -3.73 5.07 24.35
CA GLU A 130 -4.08 4.33 23.13
C GLU A 130 -4.08 5.23 21.88
N LEU A 131 -4.46 6.50 22.01
CA LEU A 131 -4.32 7.49 20.94
C LEU A 131 -2.85 7.68 20.55
N THR A 132 -1.98 7.92 21.54
CA THR A 132 -0.55 8.15 21.31
C THR A 132 0.11 6.94 20.66
N LYS A 133 -0.20 5.73 21.14
CA LYS A 133 0.31 4.46 20.59
C LYS A 133 -0.13 4.22 19.15
N GLU A 134 -1.32 4.65 18.78
CA GLU A 134 -1.81 4.53 17.40
C GLU A 134 -1.15 5.56 16.47
N VAL A 135 -1.10 6.83 16.90
CA VAL A 135 -0.47 7.94 16.17
C VAL A 135 1.02 7.69 15.93
N MET A 136 1.72 7.15 16.93
CA MET A 136 3.18 6.93 16.91
C MET A 136 3.59 5.55 16.37
N GLY A 137 2.65 4.63 16.21
CA GLY A 137 2.93 3.30 15.68
C GLY A 137 3.85 2.46 16.57
N ASP A 138 4.98 2.03 16.02
CA ASP A 138 6.09 1.33 16.71
C ASP A 138 7.34 2.23 16.87
N GLY A 139 7.27 3.49 16.44
CA GLY A 139 8.39 4.44 16.47
C GLY A 139 9.50 4.16 15.45
N ASN A 140 9.36 3.16 14.56
CA ASN A 140 10.41 2.80 13.61
C ASN A 140 10.33 3.64 12.32
N TYR A 141 11.00 4.79 12.32
CA TYR A 141 11.10 5.66 11.15
C TYR A 141 11.94 5.07 10.00
N ASN A 142 12.73 4.04 10.28
CA ASN A 142 13.57 3.35 9.30
C ASN A 142 12.91 2.09 8.72
N ASP A 143 11.62 1.86 8.99
CA ASP A 143 10.91 0.71 8.45
C ASP A 143 10.84 0.78 6.92
N MET A 144 11.34 -0.28 6.25
CA MET A 144 11.40 -0.44 4.80
C MET A 144 10.40 -1.48 4.28
N TYR A 145 9.39 -1.88 5.08
CA TYR A 145 8.44 -2.94 4.72
C TYR A 145 7.64 -2.67 3.41
N LEU A 146 7.37 -1.40 3.10
CA LEU A 146 6.70 -1.04 1.85
C LEU A 146 7.67 -1.16 0.66
N ASP A 147 8.89 -0.66 0.85
CA ASP A 147 9.98 -0.55 -0.12
C ASP A 147 10.53 -1.92 -0.53
N ASN A 148 10.75 -2.80 0.46
CA ASN A 148 11.36 -4.11 0.30
C ASN A 148 10.32 -5.21 0.56
N PRO A 149 9.63 -5.71 -0.48
CA PRO A 149 8.58 -6.69 -0.28
C PRO A 149 9.14 -7.96 0.39
N PRO A 150 8.37 -8.59 1.29
CA PRO A 150 8.75 -9.84 1.96
C PRO A 150 9.26 -10.92 0.99
N LYS A 151 10.13 -11.82 1.50
CA LYS A 151 10.77 -12.89 0.71
C LYS A 151 9.75 -13.75 -0.07
N HIS A 152 8.63 -14.11 0.56
CA HIS A 152 7.59 -14.92 -0.08
C HIS A 152 6.91 -14.22 -1.27
N LEU A 153 6.81 -12.89 -1.25
CA LEU A 153 6.29 -12.11 -2.39
C LEU A 153 7.33 -11.97 -3.50
N LYS A 154 8.62 -11.84 -3.14
CA LYS A 154 9.73 -11.93 -4.11
C LYS A 154 9.79 -13.31 -4.77
N GLU A 155 9.39 -14.37 -4.08
CA GLU A 155 9.31 -15.73 -4.64
C GLU A 155 8.10 -15.90 -5.57
N LYS A 156 6.94 -15.32 -5.24
CA LYS A 156 5.78 -15.24 -6.14
C LYS A 156 6.13 -14.55 -7.46
N LEU A 157 6.84 -13.42 -7.40
CA LEU A 157 7.36 -12.71 -8.58
C LEU A 157 8.23 -13.61 -9.47
N LYS A 158 9.16 -14.37 -8.87
CA LYS A 158 10.01 -15.32 -9.61
C LYS A 158 9.18 -16.43 -10.27
N ALA A 159 8.12 -16.89 -9.60
CA ALA A 159 7.25 -17.94 -10.11
C ALA A 159 6.37 -17.47 -11.27
N GLU A 160 5.82 -16.26 -11.20
CA GLU A 160 5.00 -15.64 -12.26
C GLU A 160 5.85 -15.31 -13.50
N GLN A 161 7.07 -14.76 -13.32
CA GLN A 161 8.02 -14.56 -14.41
C GLN A 161 8.41 -15.86 -15.12
N LYS A 162 8.52 -16.97 -14.38
CA LYS A 162 8.82 -18.28 -14.98
C LYS A 162 7.67 -18.83 -15.83
N LYS A 163 6.43 -18.39 -15.58
CA LYS A 163 5.24 -18.82 -16.34
C LYS A 163 5.04 -18.04 -17.65
N GLY A 164 5.47 -16.77 -17.71
CA GLY A 164 5.37 -15.90 -18.90
C GLY A 164 6.51 -16.04 -19.93
N LEU A 165 7.42 -17.01 -19.74
CA LEU A 165 8.56 -17.30 -20.61
C LEU A 165 8.31 -18.49 -21.57
N LYS A 166 7.03 -18.81 -21.84
CA LYS A 166 6.62 -19.81 -22.84
C LYS A 166 6.14 -19.14 -24.11
#